data_AF-A0A2V6JEQ2-F1
#
_entry.id   AF-A0A2V6JEQ2-F1
#
_cell.length_a   1.000
_cell.length_b   1.000
_cell.length_c   1.000
_cell.angle_alpha   90.00
_cell.angle_beta   90.00
_cell.angle_gamma   90.00
#
_symmetry.space_group_name_H-M   'P 1'
#
loop_
_entity.id
_entity.type
_entity.pdbx_description
1 polymer ?
#
loop_
_entity_poly.entity_id
_entity_poly.type
_entity_poly.pdbx_seq_one_letter_code
_entity_poly.pdbx_strand_id
1 'polypeptide(L)'
;MIAIVRAPEATYLMQILASAFLAILFLQSGIDKVVDRRGNFEWLKGHFAKSPLAGIVPALLICITILELTAGALSAIGCLLVILLKDSRVGLYGAILSGAAITALFFGQR
;
A
#
# COMPACT_ATOMS: atom_id res chain seq x y z
N MET A 1 -24.81 -11.19 26.53
CA MET A 1 -23.45 -11.16 27.12
C MET A 1 -22.47 -10.90 25.99
N ILE A 2 -22.05 -9.65 25.81
CA ILE A 2 -21.03 -9.30 24.81
C ILE A 2 -19.71 -9.80 25.38
N ALA A 3 -19.13 -10.84 24.76
CA ALA A 3 -17.79 -11.29 25.12
C ALA A 3 -16.82 -10.12 24.85
N ILE A 4 -16.25 -9.55 25.91
CA ILE A 4 -15.19 -8.55 25.79
C ILE A 4 -13.98 -9.27 25.17
N VAL A 5 -13.66 -8.92 23.92
CA VAL A 5 -12.44 -9.38 23.25
C VAL A 5 -11.24 -8.95 24.09
N ARG A 6 -10.36 -9.87 24.45
CA ARG A 6 -9.16 -9.54 25.24
C ARG A 6 -8.18 -8.76 24.36
N ALA A 7 -7.39 -7.88 24.97
CA ALA A 7 -6.43 -7.05 24.23
C ALA A 7 -5.53 -7.83 23.26
N PRO A 8 -4.96 -9.01 23.60
CA PRO A 8 -4.14 -9.78 22.67
C PRO A 8 -4.92 -10.31 21.45
N GLU A 9 -6.18 -10.73 21.65
CA GLU A 9 -7.05 -11.21 20.59
C GLU A 9 -7.44 -10.08 19.64
N ALA A 10 -7.71 -8.89 20.20
CA ALA A 10 -7.98 -7.68 19.43
C ALA A 10 -6.74 -7.28 18.59
N THR A 11 -5.55 -7.26 19.18
CA THR A 11 -4.30 -6.95 18.46
C THR A 11 -4.05 -7.94 17.32
N TYR A 12 -4.25 -9.23 17.57
CA TYR A 12 -4.10 -10.26 16.55
C TYR A 12 -5.05 -10.06 15.37
N LEU A 13 -6.33 -9.79 15.65
CA LEU A 13 -7.33 -9.51 14.60
C LEU A 13 -6.99 -8.23 13.83
N MET A 14 -6.57 -7.17 14.53
CA MET A 14 -6.14 -5.92 13.89
C MET A 14 -4.95 -6.11 12.96
N GLN A 15 -3.95 -6.92 13.35
CA GLN A 15 -2.79 -7.21 12.51
C GLN A 15 -3.19 -7.90 11.21
N ILE A 16 -4.11 -8.88 11.26
CA ILE A 16 -4.62 -9.58 10.08
C ILE A 16 -5.39 -8.60 9.19
N LEU A 17 -6.37 -7.89 9.76
CA LEU A 17 -7.22 -6.99 8.99
C LEU A 17 -6.44 -5.85 8.35
N ALA A 18 -5.50 -5.24 9.08
CA ALA A 18 -4.63 -4.21 8.54
C ALA A 18 -3.75 -4.75 7.40
N SER A 19 -3.11 -5.91 7.60
CA SER A 19 -2.25 -6.50 6.57
C SER A 19 -3.03 -6.89 5.32
N ALA A 20 -4.23 -7.47 5.48
CA ALA A 20 -5.11 -7.80 4.37
C ALA A 20 -5.61 -6.56 3.62
N PHE A 21 -6.04 -5.52 4.35
CA PHE A 21 -6.48 -4.26 3.76
C PHE A 21 -5.37 -3.61 2.92
N LEU A 22 -4.18 -3.49 3.48
CA LEU A 22 -3.02 -2.89 2.81
C LEU A 22 -2.55 -3.73 1.61
N ALA A 23 -2.58 -5.05 1.74
CA ALA A 23 -2.30 -5.95 0.63
C ALA A 23 -3.26 -5.71 -0.54
N ILE A 24 -4.57 -5.70 -0.29
CA ILE A 24 -5.58 -5.50 -1.33
C ILE A 24 -5.41 -4.11 -1.95
N LEU A 25 -5.33 -3.06 -1.13
CA LEU A 25 -5.18 -1.68 -1.58
C LEU A 25 -3.99 -1.52 -2.54
N PHE A 26 -2.81 -1.97 -2.12
CA PHE A 26 -1.59 -1.70 -2.87
C PHE A 26 -1.27 -2.71 -3.96
N LEU A 27 -1.70 -3.97 -3.83
CA LEU A 27 -1.59 -4.91 -4.96
C LEU A 27 -2.57 -4.49 -6.06
N GLN A 28 -3.81 -4.11 -5.75
CA GLN A 28 -4.73 -3.63 -6.78
C GLN A 28 -4.20 -2.35 -7.44
N SER A 29 -3.81 -1.35 -6.65
CA SER A 29 -3.27 -0.08 -7.14
C SER A 29 -1.98 -0.25 -7.97
N GLY A 30 -1.05 -1.09 -7.49
CA GLY A 30 0.24 -1.32 -8.14
C GLY A 30 0.13 -2.18 -9.39
N ILE A 31 -0.69 -3.25 -9.38
CA ILE A 31 -0.91 -4.10 -10.54
C ILE A 31 -1.61 -3.31 -11.65
N ASP A 32 -2.60 -2.47 -11.31
CA ASP A 32 -3.26 -1.59 -12.27
C ASP A 32 -2.26 -0.68 -13.00
N LYS A 33 -1.28 -0.10 -12.29
CA LYS A 33 -0.21 0.73 -12.89
C LYS A 33 0.74 -0.05 -13.81
N VAL A 34 0.83 -1.36 -13.65
CA VAL A 34 1.60 -2.23 -14.56
C VAL A 34 0.77 -2.58 -15.78
N VAL A 35 -0.50 -2.97 -15.59
CA VAL A 35 -1.40 -3.45 -16.64
C VAL A 35 -1.93 -2.30 -17.49
N ASP A 36 -2.48 -1.26 -16.89
CA ASP A 36 -2.89 -0.01 -17.54
C ASP A 36 -1.92 1.14 -17.22
N ARG A 37 -0.67 0.94 -17.63
CA ARG A 37 0.38 1.94 -17.45
C ARG A 37 0.09 3.24 -18.19
N ARG A 38 -0.56 3.18 -19.35
CA ARG A 38 -0.87 4.35 -20.18
C ARG A 38 -1.94 5.22 -19.54
N GLY A 39 -3.05 4.62 -19.08
CA GLY A 39 -4.11 5.35 -18.38
C GLY A 39 -3.59 6.05 -17.13
N ASN A 40 -2.80 5.33 -16.32
CA ASN A 40 -2.17 5.88 -15.13
C ASN A 40 -1.18 7.03 -15.44
N PHE A 41 -0.40 6.91 -16.52
CA PHE A 41 0.50 7.97 -16.95
C PHE A 41 -0.26 9.24 -17.37
N GLU A 42 -1.30 9.11 -18.19
CA GLU A 42 -2.09 10.27 -18.64
C GLU A 42 -2.83 10.93 -17.46
N TRP A 43 -3.36 10.15 -16.52
CA TRP A 43 -3.96 10.69 -15.29
C TRP A 43 -2.95 11.49 -14.46
N LEU A 44 -1.76 10.93 -14.18
CA LEU A 44 -0.70 11.62 -13.42
C LEU A 44 -0.18 12.86 -14.15
N LYS A 45 -0.07 12.80 -15.48
CA LYS A 45 0.36 13.92 -16.30
C LYS A 45 -0.62 15.09 -16.21
N GLY A 46 -1.92 14.80 -16.23
CA GLY A 46 -2.97 15.79 -15.96
C GLY A 46 -2.92 16.32 -14.53
N HIS A 47 -2.76 15.44 -13.54
CA HIS A 47 -2.69 15.79 -12.11
C HIS A 47 -1.55 16.77 -11.83
N PHE A 48 -0.36 16.50 -12.36
CA PHE A 48 0.84 17.30 -12.12
C PHE A 48 1.06 18.42 -13.13
N ALA A 49 0.13 18.69 -14.06
CA ALA A 49 0.33 19.61 -15.18
C ALA A 49 0.75 21.03 -14.79
N LYS A 50 0.35 21.50 -13.59
CA LYS A 50 0.69 22.82 -13.04
C LYS A 50 1.73 22.77 -11.91
N SER A 51 2.29 21.60 -11.65
CA SER A 51 3.26 21.41 -10.56
C SER A 51 4.71 21.46 -11.07
N PRO A 52 5.70 21.74 -10.21
CA PRO A 52 7.11 21.60 -10.54
C PRO A 52 7.52 20.17 -10.95
N LEU A 53 6.68 19.17 -10.67
CA LEU A 53 6.94 17.75 -10.93
C LEU A 53 6.48 17.29 -12.31
N ALA A 54 5.87 18.16 -13.13
CA ALA A 54 5.32 17.83 -14.45
C ALA A 54 6.35 17.15 -15.37
N GLY A 55 7.61 17.55 -15.30
CA GLY A 55 8.69 17.01 -16.13
C GLY A 55 9.18 15.62 -15.72
N ILE A 56 8.82 15.13 -14.54
CA ILE A 56 9.31 13.86 -13.99
C ILE A 56 8.20 12.84 -13.71
N VAL A 57 6.98 13.06 -14.23
CA VAL A 57 5.83 12.15 -14.10
C VAL A 57 6.16 10.69 -14.46
N PRO A 58 6.91 10.39 -15.55
CA PRO A 58 7.28 8.99 -15.84
C PRO A 58 8.07 8.33 -14.70
N ALA A 59 9.00 9.08 -14.09
CA ALA A 59 9.80 8.59 -12.98
C ALA A 59 8.94 8.41 -11.72
N LEU A 60 8.05 9.36 -11.42
CA LEU A 60 7.10 9.25 -10.31
C LEU A 60 6.23 8.01 -10.43
N LEU A 61 5.71 7.73 -11.63
CA LEU A 61 4.90 6.54 -11.89
C LEU A 61 5.70 5.24 -11.64
N ILE A 62 6.97 5.17 -12.06
CA ILE A 62 7.83 4.01 -11.79
C ILE A 62 8.04 3.84 -10.28
N CYS A 63 8.47 4.91 -9.61
CA CYS A 63 8.79 4.88 -8.19
C CYS A 63 7.56 4.47 -7.36
N ILE A 64 6.40 5.06 -7.61
CA ILE A 64 5.19 4.72 -6.86
C ILE A 64 4.74 3.29 -7.14
N THR A 65 4.82 2.82 -8.39
CA THR A 65 4.45 1.43 -8.73
C THR A 65 5.32 0.42 -7.98
N ILE A 66 6.64 0.63 -7.93
CA ILE A 66 7.55 -0.27 -7.20
C ILE A 66 7.24 -0.25 -5.71
N LEU A 67 7.02 0.94 -5.14
CA LEU A 67 6.72 1.11 -3.74
C LEU A 67 5.39 0.43 -3.36
N GLU A 68 4.34 0.63 -4.15
CA GLU A 68 3.03 0.00 -3.94
C GLU A 68 3.09 -1.52 -4.08
N LEU A 69 3.73 -2.04 -5.13
CA LEU A 69 3.86 -3.50 -5.30
C LEU A 69 4.64 -4.14 -4.15
N THR A 70 5.72 -3.49 -3.69
CA THR A 70 6.50 -3.99 -2.55
C THR A 70 5.69 -3.91 -1.25
N ALA A 71 5.00 -2.80 -1.00
CA ALA A 71 4.13 -2.61 0.16
C ALA A 71 2.99 -3.65 0.20
N GLY A 72 2.33 -3.86 -0.94
CA GLY A 72 1.25 -4.83 -1.10
C GLY A 72 1.73 -6.27 -0.93
N ALA A 73 2.86 -6.62 -1.54
CA ALA A 73 3.43 -7.97 -1.43
C ALA A 73 3.86 -8.31 0.01
N LEU A 74 4.58 -7.40 0.69
CA LEU A 74 4.97 -7.60 2.08
C LEU A 74 3.75 -7.66 3.01
N SER A 75 2.71 -6.86 2.75
CA SER A 75 1.46 -6.91 3.51
C SER A 75 0.72 -8.24 3.29
N ALA A 76 0.71 -8.78 2.07
CA ALA A 76 0.09 -10.07 1.76
C ALA A 76 0.84 -11.23 2.43
N ILE A 77 2.16 -11.27 2.29
CA ILE A 77 3.02 -12.27 2.94
C ILE A 77 2.89 -12.14 4.47
N GLY A 78 2.94 -10.92 4.99
CA GLY A 78 2.77 -10.63 6.41
C GLY A 78 1.43 -11.11 6.95
N CYS A 79 0.34 -10.93 6.20
CA CYS A 79 -0.98 -11.45 6.56
C CYS A 79 -0.95 -12.98 6.73
N LEU A 80 -0.35 -13.70 5.78
CA LEU A 80 -0.21 -15.16 5.87
C LEU A 80 0.67 -15.58 7.06
N LEU A 81 1.77 -14.88 7.32
CA LEU A 81 2.67 -15.19 8.45
C LEU A 81 2.01 -14.92 9.80
N VAL A 82 1.20 -13.87 9.93
CA VAL A 82 0.42 -13.63 11.15
C VAL A 82 -0.58 -14.77 11.36
N ILE A 83 -1.32 -15.17 10.33
CA ILE A 83 -2.34 -16.23 10.44
C ILE A 83 -1.70 -17.58 10.80
N LEU A 84 -0.65 -17.97 10.09
CA LEU A 84 -0.07 -19.31 10.16
C LEU A 84 0.96 -19.45 11.28
N LEU A 85 1.76 -18.41 11.52
CA LEU A 85 2.93 -18.47 12.41
C LEU A 85 2.86 -17.50 13.60
N LYS A 86 1.82 -16.65 13.68
CA LYS A 86 1.71 -15.56 14.67
C LYS A 86 2.89 -14.58 14.64
N ASP A 87 3.59 -14.46 13.51
CA ASP A 87 4.70 -13.50 13.32
C ASP A 87 4.22 -12.28 12.52
N SER A 88 4.31 -11.11 13.13
CA SER A 88 3.87 -9.83 12.54
C SER A 88 4.99 -8.99 11.93
N ARG A 89 6.26 -9.42 11.97
CA ARG A 89 7.41 -8.61 11.54
C ARG A 89 7.30 -8.19 10.07
N VAL A 90 6.96 -9.13 9.18
CA VAL A 90 6.82 -8.83 7.75
C VAL A 90 5.60 -7.94 7.48
N GLY A 91 4.50 -8.17 8.19
CA GLY A 91 3.31 -7.31 8.10
C GLY A 91 3.61 -5.88 8.55
N LEU A 92 4.45 -5.69 9.57
CA LEU A 92 4.92 -4.38 10.00
C LEU A 92 5.74 -3.67 8.91
N TYR A 93 6.66 -4.37 8.23
CA TYR A 93 7.40 -3.77 7.10
C TYR A 93 6.47 -3.41 5.94
N GLY A 94 5.49 -4.26 5.64
CA GLY A 94 4.42 -3.96 4.67
C GLY A 94 3.64 -2.70 5.05
N ALA A 95 3.30 -2.54 6.33
CA ALA A 95 2.61 -1.35 6.85
C ALA A 95 3.46 -0.07 6.79
N ILE A 96 4.77 -0.16 7.06
CA ILE A 96 5.69 0.98 6.95
C ILE A 96 5.79 1.45 5.50
N LEU A 97 6.01 0.52 4.56
CA LEU A 97 6.06 0.87 3.14
C LEU A 97 4.71 1.37 2.61
N SER A 98 3.62 0.81 3.10
CA SER A 98 2.26 1.28 2.83
C SER A 98 2.05 2.72 3.27
N GLY A 99 2.51 3.08 4.47
CA GLY A 99 2.50 4.46 4.96
C GLY A 99 3.30 5.38 4.04
N ALA A 100 4.51 4.97 3.65
CA ALA A 100 5.32 5.73 2.70
C ALA A 100 4.65 5.90 1.33
N ALA A 101 3.98 4.86 0.82
CA ALA A 101 3.23 4.89 -0.43
C ALA A 101 2.06 5.88 -0.36
N ILE A 102 1.26 5.83 0.71
CA ILE A 102 0.18 6.78 0.98
C ILE A 102 0.74 8.22 1.07
N THR A 103 1.84 8.43 1.80
CA THR A 103 2.47 9.75 1.87
C THR A 103 2.90 10.24 0.49
N ALA A 104 3.50 9.37 -0.34
CA ALA A 104 3.90 9.72 -1.70
C ALA A 104 2.70 10.00 -2.62
N LEU A 105 1.59 9.26 -2.50
CA LEU A 105 0.35 9.51 -3.26
C LEU A 105 -0.33 10.82 -2.85
N PHE A 106 -0.25 11.20 -1.58
CA PHE A 106 -0.74 12.49 -1.11
C PHE A 106 0.25 13.64 -1.38
N PHE A 107 1.52 13.32 -1.65
CA PHE A 107 2.52 14.31 -1.98
C PHE A 107 2.24 14.92 -3.34
N GLY A 108 2.03 16.24 -3.35
CA GLY A 108 1.64 16.97 -4.55
C GLY A 108 0.15 16.95 -4.84
N GLN A 109 -0.70 16.61 -3.86
CA GLN A 109 -2.11 16.96 -3.93
C GLN A 109 -2.31 18.48 -3.76
N ARG A 110 -2.99 19.07 -4.76
CA ARG A 110 -3.32 20.49 -4.97
C ARG A 110 -2.31 21.26 -5.80
#